data_AF-A0A6I2WPN4-F1
#
_entry.id   AF-A0A6I2WPN4-F1
#
_cell.length_a   1.000
_cell.length_b   1.000
_cell.length_c   1.000
_cell.angle_alpha   90.00
_cell.angle_beta   90.00
_cell.angle_gamma   90.00
#
_symmetry.space_group_name_H-M   'P 1'
#
loop_
_entity.id
_entity.type
_entity.pdbx_description
1 polymer ?
#
loop_
_entity_poly.entity_id
_entity_poly.type
_entity_poly.pdbx_seq_one_letter_code
_entity_poly.pdbx_strand_id
1 'polypeptide(L)'
;MTYNFDRFLRYDEMVSWLHDLQKQFPGLVALETYGKSHKGRDLWIATVTDTSTGPHNTKPAHWIDANIHATEATGSVAALFILEYLANNFGKHDQVTEALRTRTFYIVPRVNPDGAEDALLDRPLYHRSSVRSWPWRDGHRWPGLSVEDIDGDGTIRTMRIADVDGAWMEHDEDTRVMVAVGPLGAPAGKTRYRLLDEGLLENFDGFTIPMPRDPAGLDLNRNFPAGWGTTVLGSGDHPMSE
;
A
#
# COMPACT_ATOMS: atom_id res chain seq x y z
N MET A 1 8.72 -4.43 -21.89
CA MET A 1 8.45 -2.98 -21.64
C MET A 1 9.65 -2.38 -20.93
N THR A 2 10.10 -1.17 -21.27
CA THR A 2 11.10 -0.42 -20.46
C THR A 2 10.37 0.30 -19.32
N TYR A 3 10.81 0.09 -18.08
CA TYR A 3 10.21 0.69 -16.89
C TYR A 3 11.28 1.45 -16.11
N ASN A 4 11.08 2.75 -15.89
CA ASN A 4 12.07 3.64 -15.28
C ASN A 4 11.87 3.84 -13.77
N PHE A 5 10.95 3.10 -13.15
CA PHE A 5 10.60 3.24 -11.72
C PHE A 5 10.09 4.63 -11.33
N ASP A 6 9.51 5.37 -12.27
CA ASP A 6 9.02 6.75 -12.14
C ASP A 6 7.49 6.84 -11.94
N ARG A 7 6.81 5.69 -11.89
CA ARG A 7 5.36 5.58 -11.69
C ARG A 7 4.99 4.26 -11.02
N PHE A 8 3.76 4.15 -10.53
CA PHE A 8 3.23 2.88 -10.08
C PHE A 8 2.64 2.09 -11.25
N LEU A 9 3.01 0.80 -11.37
CA LEU A 9 2.44 -0.08 -12.38
C LEU A 9 1.09 -0.63 -11.90
N ARG A 10 0.12 -0.68 -12.82
CA ARG A 10 -1.09 -1.52 -12.64
C ARG A 10 -0.69 -3.00 -12.65
N TYR A 11 -1.54 -3.85 -12.09
CA TYR A 11 -1.28 -5.28 -11.91
C TYR A 11 -0.83 -5.96 -13.21
N ASP A 12 -1.57 -5.77 -14.31
CA ASP A 12 -1.23 -6.42 -15.59
C ASP A 12 0.10 -5.92 -16.17
N GLU A 13 0.41 -4.62 -16.00
CA GLU A 13 1.70 -4.07 -16.41
C GLU A 13 2.85 -4.64 -15.58
N MET A 14 2.65 -4.78 -14.26
CA MET A 14 3.62 -5.40 -13.36
C MET A 14 3.87 -6.86 -13.75
N VAL A 15 2.81 -7.64 -14.01
CA VAL A 15 2.91 -9.05 -14.42
C VAL A 15 3.62 -9.17 -15.77
N SER A 16 3.27 -8.33 -16.74
CA SER A 16 3.96 -8.29 -18.03
C SER A 16 5.45 -7.96 -17.86
N TRP A 17 5.78 -7.00 -16.99
CA TRP A 17 7.15 -6.62 -16.72
C TRP A 17 7.95 -7.75 -16.06
N LEU A 18 7.36 -8.47 -15.09
CA LEU A 18 7.98 -9.64 -14.46
C LEU A 18 8.30 -10.72 -15.50
N HIS A 19 7.34 -11.05 -16.37
CA HIS A 19 7.56 -12.04 -17.43
C HIS A 19 8.63 -11.61 -18.42
N ASP A 20 8.69 -10.33 -18.76
CA ASP A 20 9.74 -9.78 -19.62
C ASP A 20 11.12 -9.89 -18.94
N LEU A 21 11.23 -9.65 -17.63
CA LEU A 21 12.46 -9.83 -16.88
C LEU A 21 12.90 -11.30 -16.85
N GLN A 22 11.98 -12.24 -16.60
CA GLN A 22 12.25 -13.68 -16.63
C GLN A 22 12.77 -14.11 -18.00
N LYS A 23 12.15 -13.66 -19.10
CA LYS A 23 12.58 -14.00 -20.47
C LYS A 23 13.98 -13.48 -20.79
N GLN A 24 14.36 -12.32 -20.23
CA GLN A 24 15.70 -11.75 -20.40
C GLN A 24 16.77 -12.52 -19.61
N PHE A 25 16.40 -13.06 -18.44
CA PHE A 25 17.33 -13.72 -17.52
C PHE A 25 16.89 -15.13 -17.09
N PRO A 26 16.64 -16.08 -18.03
CA PRO A 26 15.99 -17.36 -17.73
C PRO A 26 16.82 -18.32 -16.85
N GLY A 27 18.15 -18.13 -16.78
CA GLY A 27 19.04 -18.90 -15.88
C GLY A 27 19.16 -18.32 -14.47
N LEU A 28 18.56 -17.16 -14.23
CA LEU A 28 18.68 -16.37 -13.00
C LEU A 28 17.34 -16.13 -12.32
N VAL A 29 16.31 -15.81 -13.11
CA VAL A 29 14.98 -15.42 -12.63
C VAL A 29 13.98 -16.50 -13.01
N ALA A 30 13.23 -16.99 -12.03
CA ALA A 30 12.06 -17.84 -12.22
C ALA A 30 10.84 -17.18 -11.56
N LEU A 31 9.67 -17.31 -12.18
CA LEU A 31 8.42 -16.79 -11.64
C LEU A 31 7.47 -17.93 -11.31
N GLU A 32 6.84 -17.83 -10.15
CA GLU A 32 5.81 -18.75 -9.69
C GLU A 32 4.67 -17.95 -9.06
N THR A 33 3.51 -18.59 -8.94
CA THR A 33 2.37 -18.06 -8.20
C THR A 33 2.22 -18.83 -6.90
N TYR A 34 2.18 -18.15 -5.76
CA TYR A 34 2.04 -18.81 -4.45
C TYR A 34 0.60 -18.83 -3.93
N GLY A 35 -0.34 -18.28 -4.70
CA GLY A 35 -1.75 -18.24 -4.35
C GLY A 35 -2.55 -17.29 -5.24
N LYS A 36 -3.79 -17.06 -4.82
CA LYS A 36 -4.71 -16.11 -5.44
C LYS A 36 -5.19 -15.12 -4.38
N SER A 37 -5.33 -13.86 -4.76
CA SER A 37 -5.94 -12.83 -3.91
C SER A 37 -7.45 -13.05 -3.75
N HIS A 38 -8.08 -12.26 -2.88
CA HIS A 38 -9.53 -12.28 -2.68
C HIS A 38 -10.33 -12.06 -3.98
N LYS A 39 -9.89 -11.12 -4.85
CA LYS A 39 -10.48 -10.85 -6.17
C LYS A 39 -9.93 -11.78 -7.28
N GLY A 40 -9.15 -12.81 -6.94
CA GLY A 40 -8.71 -13.86 -7.86
C GLY A 40 -7.45 -13.55 -8.68
N ARG A 41 -6.67 -12.53 -8.31
CA ARG A 41 -5.40 -12.20 -8.97
C ARG A 41 -4.29 -13.14 -8.51
N ASP A 42 -3.41 -13.54 -9.42
CA ASP A 42 -2.22 -14.32 -9.06
C ASP A 42 -1.30 -13.54 -8.13
N LEU A 43 -0.88 -14.20 -7.05
CA LEU A 43 0.13 -13.69 -6.15
C LEU A 43 1.50 -14.16 -6.64
N TRP A 44 2.27 -13.24 -7.21
CA TRP A 44 3.53 -13.55 -7.88
C TRP A 44 4.72 -13.51 -6.94
N ILE A 45 5.62 -14.47 -7.12
CA ILE A 45 6.93 -14.49 -6.49
C ILE A 45 8.01 -14.70 -7.57
N ALA A 46 9.08 -13.91 -7.47
CA ALA A 46 10.25 -14.04 -8.30
C ALA A 46 11.40 -14.65 -7.49
N THR A 47 11.87 -15.80 -7.94
CA THR A 47 13.07 -16.47 -7.41
C THR A 47 14.27 -16.01 -8.23
N VAL A 48 15.24 -15.34 -7.60
CA VAL A 48 16.47 -14.85 -8.22
C VAL A 48 17.69 -15.54 -7.62
N THR A 49 18.39 -16.34 -8.43
CA THR A 49 19.59 -17.07 -8.02
C THR A 49 20.37 -17.58 -9.23
N ASP A 50 21.70 -17.71 -9.11
CA ASP A 50 22.52 -18.34 -10.16
C ASP A 50 22.35 -19.86 -10.13
N THR A 51 21.53 -20.41 -11.03
CA THR A 51 21.26 -21.85 -11.08
C THR A 51 22.49 -22.71 -11.40
N SER A 52 23.58 -22.13 -11.91
CA SER A 52 24.81 -22.87 -12.21
C SER A 52 25.59 -23.32 -10.97
N THR A 53 25.40 -22.65 -9.83
CA THR A 53 26.04 -23.00 -8.54
C THR A 53 25.14 -23.83 -7.63
N GLY A 54 23.96 -24.24 -8.12
CA GLY A 54 23.01 -25.08 -7.41
C GLY A 54 21.58 -24.54 -7.46
N PRO A 55 20.58 -25.40 -7.20
CA PRO A 55 19.17 -24.99 -7.22
C PRO A 55 18.84 -24.04 -6.06
N HIS A 56 17.78 -23.24 -6.27
CA HIS A 56 17.36 -22.16 -5.38
C HIS A 56 17.11 -22.59 -3.92
N ASN A 57 16.69 -23.84 -3.70
CA ASN A 57 16.38 -24.41 -2.39
C ASN A 57 17.59 -25.01 -1.64
N THR A 58 18.77 -25.04 -2.26
CA THR A 58 20.02 -25.50 -1.60
C THR A 58 20.87 -24.37 -1.04
N LYS A 59 20.48 -23.12 -1.30
CA LYS A 59 21.20 -21.92 -0.87
C LYS A 59 20.41 -21.22 0.25
N PRO A 60 21.08 -20.53 1.20
CA PRO A 60 20.40 -19.66 2.14
C PRO A 60 19.59 -18.59 1.39
N ALA A 61 18.44 -18.24 1.95
CA ALA A 61 17.45 -17.41 1.28
C ALA A 61 17.24 -16.06 1.96
N HIS A 62 17.07 -15.02 1.15
CA HIS A 62 16.50 -13.75 1.55
C HIS A 62 15.07 -13.65 1.02
N TRP A 63 14.13 -13.38 1.92
CA TRP A 63 12.75 -13.09 1.57
C TRP A 63 12.54 -11.57 1.57
N ILE A 64 11.96 -11.04 0.49
CA ILE A 64 11.62 -9.63 0.34
C ILE A 64 10.19 -9.57 -0.17
N ASP A 65 9.26 -9.06 0.63
CA ASP A 65 7.91 -8.76 0.18
C ASP A 65 7.60 -7.26 0.30
N ALA A 66 6.62 -6.82 -0.47
CA ALA A 66 6.26 -5.41 -0.53
C ALA A 66 4.76 -5.21 -0.72
N ASN A 67 4.31 -4.00 -0.38
CA ASN A 67 2.95 -3.49 -0.64
C ASN A 67 1.88 -4.42 -0.04
N ILE A 68 2.05 -4.80 1.23
CA ILE A 68 1.06 -5.52 2.03
C ILE A 68 -0.12 -4.61 2.42
N HIS A 69 0.16 -3.34 2.73
CA HIS A 69 -0.86 -2.29 2.82
C HIS A 69 -1.14 -1.73 1.42
N ALA A 70 -2.41 -1.45 1.14
CA ALA A 70 -2.91 -1.12 -0.19
C ALA A 70 -2.25 0.12 -0.80
N THR A 71 -2.09 1.18 0.01
CA THR A 71 -1.64 2.50 -0.46
C THR A 71 -0.12 2.69 -0.43
N GLU A 72 0.64 1.73 0.09
CA GLU A 72 2.11 1.80 0.20
C GLU A 72 2.82 1.33 -1.11
N ALA A 73 2.34 1.82 -2.26
CA ALA A 73 2.74 1.36 -3.59
C ALA A 73 4.24 1.55 -3.90
N THR A 74 4.91 2.51 -3.25
CA THR A 74 6.36 2.72 -3.36
C THR A 74 7.17 1.48 -2.98
N GLY A 75 6.69 0.68 -2.02
CA GLY A 75 7.33 -0.59 -1.69
C GLY A 75 7.39 -1.55 -2.89
N SER A 76 6.32 -1.58 -3.69
CA SER A 76 6.25 -2.41 -4.91
C SER A 76 7.29 -1.97 -5.92
N VAL A 77 7.45 -0.66 -6.13
CA VAL A 77 8.49 -0.10 -7.01
C VAL A 77 9.89 -0.49 -6.55
N ALA A 78 10.17 -0.39 -5.24
CA ALA A 78 11.45 -0.78 -4.68
C ALA A 78 11.76 -2.27 -4.89
N ALA A 79 10.78 -3.15 -4.70
CA ALA A 79 10.94 -4.59 -4.96
C ALA A 79 11.23 -4.89 -6.43
N LEU A 80 10.53 -4.23 -7.36
CA LEU A 80 10.80 -4.35 -8.80
C LEU A 80 12.19 -3.82 -9.16
N PHE A 81 12.62 -2.71 -8.56
CA PHE A 81 13.97 -2.17 -8.75
C PHE A 81 15.05 -3.15 -8.28
N ILE A 82 14.88 -3.76 -7.09
CA ILE A 82 15.81 -4.76 -6.57
C ILE A 82 15.90 -5.95 -7.53
N LEU A 83 14.76 -6.44 -8.05
CA LEU A 83 14.72 -7.51 -9.04
C LEU A 83 15.55 -7.19 -10.28
N GLU A 84 15.31 -6.02 -10.88
CA GLU A 84 16.04 -5.59 -12.08
C GLU A 84 17.53 -5.38 -11.78
N TYR A 85 17.85 -4.74 -10.66
CA TYR A 85 19.21 -4.47 -10.25
C TYR A 85 20.03 -5.75 -10.07
N LEU A 86 19.47 -6.75 -9.39
CA LEU A 86 20.11 -8.05 -9.19
C LEU A 86 20.37 -8.76 -10.53
N ALA A 87 19.37 -8.80 -11.41
CA ALA A 87 19.48 -9.46 -12.71
C ALA A 87 20.48 -8.76 -13.65
N ASN A 88 20.38 -7.43 -13.78
CA ASN A 88 21.21 -6.66 -14.70
C ASN A 88 22.68 -6.56 -14.29
N ASN A 89 22.98 -6.68 -12.99
CA ASN A 89 24.35 -6.56 -12.46
C ASN A 89 25.05 -7.90 -12.21
N PHE A 90 24.37 -9.03 -12.43
CA PHE A 90 25.02 -10.33 -12.39
C PHE A 90 26.12 -10.45 -13.46
N GLY A 91 27.33 -10.81 -13.05
CA GLY A 91 28.52 -10.86 -13.90
C GLY A 91 29.16 -9.50 -14.20
N LYS A 92 28.57 -8.38 -13.73
CA LYS A 92 29.11 -7.01 -13.90
C LYS A 92 29.55 -6.38 -12.59
N HIS A 93 28.87 -6.74 -11.50
CA HIS A 93 29.17 -6.25 -10.15
C HIS A 93 29.52 -7.42 -9.24
N ASP A 94 30.71 -7.40 -8.65
CA ASP A 94 31.25 -8.54 -7.89
C ASP A 94 30.35 -8.93 -6.71
N GLN A 95 29.88 -7.96 -5.94
CA GLN A 95 28.99 -8.22 -4.80
C GLN A 95 27.64 -8.82 -5.20
N VAL A 96 27.03 -8.38 -6.31
CA VAL A 96 25.76 -8.94 -6.81
C VAL A 96 25.98 -10.35 -7.31
N THR A 97 27.06 -10.57 -8.05
CA THR A 97 27.44 -11.89 -8.57
C THR A 97 27.64 -12.89 -7.44
N GLU A 98 28.40 -12.48 -6.42
CA GLU A 98 28.63 -13.30 -5.23
C GLU A 98 27.34 -13.55 -4.45
N ALA A 99 26.47 -12.54 -4.32
CA ALA A 99 25.17 -12.69 -3.67
C ALA A 99 24.31 -13.75 -4.37
N LEU A 100 24.19 -13.72 -5.70
CA LEU A 100 23.35 -14.68 -6.44
C LEU A 100 23.98 -16.07 -6.59
N ARG A 101 25.31 -16.17 -6.52
CA ARG A 101 26.01 -17.47 -6.49
C ARG A 101 25.81 -18.23 -5.19
N THR A 102 25.76 -17.53 -4.07
CA THR A 102 25.75 -18.15 -2.73
C THR A 102 24.43 -18.03 -1.99
N ARG A 103 23.50 -17.20 -2.45
CA ARG A 103 22.15 -17.02 -1.87
C ARG A 103 21.06 -17.09 -2.93
N THR A 104 19.82 -17.21 -2.45
CA THR A 104 18.60 -17.07 -3.24
C THR A 104 17.81 -15.88 -2.73
N PHE A 105 17.25 -15.07 -3.63
CA PHE A 105 16.32 -14.01 -3.28
C PHE A 105 14.93 -14.41 -3.75
N TYR A 106 13.99 -14.49 -2.82
CA TYR A 106 12.57 -14.65 -3.13
C TYR A 106 11.91 -13.28 -2.95
N ILE A 107 11.42 -12.72 -4.04
CA ILE A 107 10.90 -11.35 -4.06
C ILE A 107 9.42 -11.38 -4.46
N VAL A 108 8.57 -10.93 -3.55
CA VAL A 108 7.13 -10.73 -3.77
C VAL A 108 6.89 -9.23 -3.96
N PRO A 109 6.75 -8.75 -5.21
CA PRO A 109 6.65 -7.31 -5.47
C PRO A 109 5.35 -6.70 -4.97
N ARG A 110 4.30 -7.51 -4.77
CA ARG A 110 2.99 -7.05 -4.32
C ARG A 110 2.23 -8.16 -3.63
N VAL A 111 2.23 -8.13 -2.29
CA VAL A 111 1.47 -9.07 -1.45
C VAL A 111 -0.03 -8.84 -1.59
N ASN A 112 -0.45 -7.58 -1.68
CA ASN A 112 -1.85 -7.19 -1.74
C ASN A 112 -2.19 -6.53 -3.09
N PRO A 113 -2.35 -7.33 -4.16
CA PRO A 113 -2.66 -6.78 -5.47
C PRO A 113 -4.05 -6.13 -5.52
N ASP A 114 -5.01 -6.60 -4.74
CA ASP A 114 -6.38 -6.08 -4.81
C ASP A 114 -6.48 -4.66 -4.24
N GLY A 115 -5.94 -4.44 -3.05
CA GLY A 115 -5.93 -3.12 -2.43
C GLY A 115 -5.09 -2.12 -3.21
N ALA A 116 -3.94 -2.54 -3.73
CA ALA A 116 -3.11 -1.69 -4.58
C ALA A 116 -3.83 -1.29 -5.89
N GLU A 117 -4.56 -2.22 -6.52
CA GLU A 117 -5.33 -1.91 -7.72
C GLU A 117 -6.48 -0.93 -7.45
N ASP A 118 -7.12 -1.04 -6.30
CA ASP A 118 -8.17 -0.13 -5.84
C ASP A 118 -7.60 1.28 -5.54
N ALA A 119 -6.41 1.35 -4.93
CA ALA A 119 -5.72 2.61 -4.65
C ALA A 119 -5.18 3.33 -5.90
N LEU A 120 -4.96 2.60 -7.00
CA LEU A 120 -4.43 3.14 -8.26
C LEU A 120 -5.52 3.48 -9.29
N LEU A 121 -6.81 3.39 -8.95
CA LEU A 121 -7.90 3.72 -9.87
C LEU A 121 -7.92 5.23 -10.19
N ASP A 122 -8.56 5.62 -11.29
CA ASP A 122 -8.78 7.03 -11.62
C ASP A 122 -9.57 7.77 -10.52
N ARG A 123 -10.49 7.05 -9.87
CA ARG A 123 -11.12 7.44 -8.60
C ARG A 123 -10.67 6.43 -7.53
N PRO A 124 -9.58 6.71 -6.80
CA PRO A 124 -8.99 5.77 -5.86
C PRO A 124 -9.96 5.33 -4.76
N LEU A 125 -9.90 4.05 -4.43
CA LEU A 125 -10.51 3.51 -3.21
C LEU A 125 -9.39 3.22 -2.21
N TYR A 126 -9.33 4.02 -1.16
CA TYR A 126 -8.27 3.92 -0.16
C TYR A 126 -8.64 2.93 0.94
N HIS A 127 -8.21 1.68 0.74
CA HIS A 127 -8.19 0.68 1.80
C HIS A 127 -6.93 0.85 2.65
N ARG A 128 -7.00 0.50 3.94
CA ARG A 128 -5.79 0.38 4.75
C ARG A 128 -4.96 -0.82 4.31
N SER A 129 -5.62 -1.97 4.13
CA SER A 129 -4.97 -3.23 3.77
C SER A 129 -5.89 -4.09 2.90
N SER A 130 -6.67 -5.02 3.42
CA SER A 130 -7.53 -5.88 2.58
C SER A 130 -8.68 -5.09 1.95
N VAL A 131 -9.24 -5.64 0.87
CA VAL A 131 -10.49 -5.19 0.23
C VAL A 131 -11.73 -5.91 0.80
N ARG A 132 -11.51 -6.90 1.68
CA ARG A 132 -12.57 -7.76 2.20
C ARG A 132 -13.28 -7.10 3.37
N SER A 133 -14.61 -7.05 3.29
CA SER A 133 -15.46 -6.57 4.38
C SER A 133 -15.30 -7.40 5.65
N TRP A 134 -14.97 -6.73 6.74
CA TRP A 134 -14.81 -7.30 8.08
C TRP A 134 -14.92 -6.19 9.14
N PRO A 135 -15.56 -6.43 10.29
CA PRO A 135 -16.10 -7.71 10.76
C PRO A 135 -17.47 -8.07 10.17
N TRP A 136 -18.18 -7.11 9.59
CA TRP A 136 -19.48 -7.34 8.99
C TRP A 136 -19.35 -7.68 7.51
N ARG A 137 -19.82 -8.89 7.14
CA ARG A 137 -19.70 -9.43 5.79
C ARG A 137 -20.60 -8.75 4.76
N ASP A 138 -21.59 -8.00 5.22
CA ASP A 138 -22.49 -7.21 4.36
C ASP A 138 -21.85 -5.90 3.89
N GLY A 139 -20.62 -5.58 4.36
CA GLY A 139 -19.93 -4.34 4.01
C GLY A 139 -20.62 -3.10 4.60
N HIS A 140 -21.33 -3.25 5.72
CA HIS A 140 -22.06 -2.15 6.33
C HIS A 140 -21.16 -0.93 6.56
N ARG A 141 -21.51 0.18 5.89
CA ARG A 141 -20.88 1.48 6.05
C ARG A 141 -21.75 2.34 6.94
N TRP A 142 -21.17 2.85 8.03
CA TRP A 142 -21.83 3.81 8.88
C TRP A 142 -21.98 5.16 8.15
N PRO A 143 -23.09 5.89 8.35
CA PRO A 143 -23.26 7.21 7.76
C PRO A 143 -22.21 8.19 8.28
N GLY A 144 -21.82 9.14 7.45
CA GLY A 144 -20.85 10.17 7.78
C GLY A 144 -20.16 10.71 6.53
N LEU A 145 -18.97 11.29 6.69
CA LEU A 145 -18.20 11.83 5.58
C LEU A 145 -17.57 10.68 4.78
N SER A 146 -17.97 10.61 3.53
CA SER A 146 -17.37 9.75 2.51
C SER A 146 -16.40 10.59 1.70
N VAL A 147 -15.11 10.40 1.93
CA VAL A 147 -14.06 11.11 1.20
C VAL A 147 -14.09 10.70 -0.27
N GLU A 148 -14.31 11.68 -1.14
CA GLU A 148 -14.30 11.50 -2.59
C GLU A 148 -14.06 12.84 -3.27
N ASP A 149 -13.52 12.79 -4.49
CA ASP A 149 -13.46 13.94 -5.40
C ASP A 149 -14.90 14.21 -5.90
N ILE A 150 -15.53 15.27 -5.38
CA ILE A 150 -16.94 15.63 -5.64
C ILE A 150 -17.07 16.55 -6.85
N ASP A 151 -16.00 17.26 -7.23
CA ASP A 151 -16.02 18.20 -8.37
C ASP A 151 -15.35 17.66 -9.64
N GLY A 152 -14.65 16.52 -9.52
CA GLY A 152 -14.01 15.80 -10.62
C GLY A 152 -12.72 16.45 -11.11
N ASP A 153 -12.06 17.29 -10.30
CA ASP A 153 -10.81 17.95 -10.67
C ASP A 153 -9.57 17.03 -10.58
N GLY A 154 -9.76 15.79 -10.13
CA GLY A 154 -8.71 14.79 -9.97
C GLY A 154 -7.93 14.92 -8.67
N THR A 155 -8.38 15.78 -7.75
CA THR A 155 -7.78 15.97 -6.42
C THR A 155 -8.84 15.86 -5.34
N ILE A 156 -8.45 15.39 -4.16
CA ILE A 156 -9.27 15.46 -2.96
C ILE A 156 -8.65 16.54 -2.09
N ARG A 157 -9.37 17.64 -1.90
CA ARG A 157 -8.85 18.81 -1.16
C ARG A 157 -9.26 18.77 0.30
N THR A 158 -8.48 19.43 1.15
CA THR A 158 -8.87 19.67 2.54
C THR A 158 -9.51 21.05 2.67
N MET A 159 -10.77 21.08 3.08
CA MET A 159 -11.55 22.28 3.37
C MET A 159 -11.25 22.80 4.78
N ARG A 160 -11.25 24.12 4.93
CA ARG A 160 -11.08 24.82 6.21
C ARG A 160 -12.41 25.39 6.65
N ILE A 161 -12.89 24.98 7.82
CA ILE A 161 -14.10 25.53 8.42
C ILE A 161 -13.69 26.33 9.63
N ALA A 162 -13.93 27.64 9.58
CA ALA A 162 -13.65 28.53 10.70
C ALA A 162 -14.42 28.08 11.94
N ASP A 163 -13.69 27.86 13.03
CA ASP A 163 -14.25 27.28 14.24
C ASP A 163 -13.47 27.73 15.46
N VAL A 164 -14.15 28.32 16.44
CA VAL A 164 -13.51 28.83 17.67
C VAL A 164 -12.81 27.75 18.48
N ASP A 165 -13.22 26.48 18.32
CA ASP A 165 -12.69 25.29 18.95
C ASP A 165 -11.88 24.40 17.98
N GLY A 166 -11.59 24.88 16.77
CA GLY A 166 -10.83 24.16 15.75
C GLY A 166 -9.43 23.73 16.20
N ALA A 167 -8.98 22.54 15.80
CA ALA A 167 -7.67 22.00 16.19
C ALA A 167 -6.50 22.58 15.39
N TRP A 168 -6.76 23.39 14.36
CA TRP A 168 -5.77 23.88 13.42
C TRP A 168 -5.78 25.40 13.31
N MET A 169 -4.63 25.99 13.00
CA MET A 169 -4.46 27.41 12.71
C MET A 169 -3.49 27.57 11.54
N GLU A 170 -3.48 28.72 10.88
CA GLU A 170 -2.55 28.99 9.78
C GLU A 170 -1.10 29.11 10.28
N HIS A 171 -0.14 28.65 9.50
CA HIS A 171 1.27 28.97 9.71
C HIS A 171 1.50 30.47 9.47
N ASP A 172 2.35 31.11 10.28
CA ASP A 172 2.51 32.57 10.23
C ASP A 172 3.17 33.06 8.92
N GLU A 173 4.03 32.23 8.31
CA GLU A 173 4.75 32.58 7.08
C GLU A 173 4.05 32.09 5.80
N ASP A 174 3.20 31.07 5.88
CA ASP A 174 2.49 30.53 4.72
C ASP A 174 1.09 30.09 5.14
N THR A 175 0.10 30.92 4.80
CA THR A 175 -1.29 30.68 5.17
C THR A 175 -1.87 29.42 4.53
N ARG A 176 -1.22 28.80 3.53
CA ARG A 176 -1.64 27.51 2.95
C ARG A 176 -1.32 26.33 3.87
N VAL A 177 -0.32 26.49 4.75
CA VAL A 177 0.09 25.45 5.69
C VAL A 177 -0.72 25.58 6.97
N MET A 178 -1.28 24.46 7.43
CA MET A 178 -2.00 24.38 8.70
C MET A 178 -1.08 23.80 9.76
N VAL A 179 -1.04 24.45 10.92
CA VAL A 179 -0.33 23.96 12.11
C VAL A 179 -1.34 23.61 13.19
N ALA A 180 -1.05 22.53 13.92
CA ALA A 180 -1.87 22.13 15.05
C ALA A 180 -1.84 23.22 16.14
N VAL A 181 -2.99 23.45 16.77
CA VAL A 181 -3.06 24.27 17.97
C VAL A 181 -2.29 23.56 19.09
N GLY A 182 -1.26 24.22 19.60
CA GLY A 182 -0.40 23.66 20.63
C GLY A 182 -1.11 23.51 21.98
N PRO A 183 -0.46 22.86 22.96
CA PRO A 183 -1.06 22.60 24.29
C PRO A 183 -1.34 23.89 25.09
N LEU A 184 -0.69 25.00 24.75
CA LEU A 184 -0.93 26.32 25.35
C LEU A 184 -2.12 27.05 24.71
N GLY A 185 -2.82 26.42 23.76
CA GLY A 185 -3.91 27.02 23.00
C GLY A 185 -3.42 27.86 21.83
N ALA A 186 -4.36 28.46 21.12
CA ALA A 186 -4.08 29.36 20.00
C ALA A 186 -3.75 30.77 20.52
N PRO A 187 -2.82 31.51 19.87
CA PRO A 187 -2.60 32.92 20.15
C PRO A 187 -3.90 33.75 20.06
N ALA A 188 -4.02 34.79 20.89
CA ALA A 188 -5.20 35.65 20.90
C ALA A 188 -5.43 36.28 19.52
N GLY A 189 -6.69 36.23 19.04
CA GLY A 189 -7.09 36.77 17.75
C GLY A 189 -6.73 35.92 16.53
N LYS A 190 -6.07 34.76 16.72
CA LYS A 190 -5.76 33.85 15.61
C LYS A 190 -6.97 32.98 15.27
N THR A 191 -7.41 33.01 14.01
CA THR A 191 -8.50 32.16 13.53
C THR A 191 -8.11 30.69 13.64
N ARG A 192 -9.02 29.90 14.20
CA ARG A 192 -8.91 28.45 14.30
C ARG A 192 -9.83 27.80 13.28
N TYR A 193 -9.46 26.60 12.86
CA TYR A 193 -10.16 25.85 11.83
C TYR A 193 -10.31 24.39 12.21
N ARG A 194 -11.45 23.81 11.81
CA ARG A 194 -11.57 22.36 11.58
C ARG A 194 -11.17 22.09 10.15
N LEU A 195 -10.48 20.97 9.95
CA LEU A 195 -10.11 20.47 8.62
C LEU A 195 -11.02 19.31 8.28
N LEU A 196 -11.56 19.31 7.07
CA LEU A 196 -12.34 18.22 6.51
C LEU A 196 -11.86 17.90 5.12
N ASP A 197 -11.75 16.63 4.81
CA ASP A 197 -11.49 16.22 3.44
C ASP A 197 -12.75 16.43 2.58
N GLU A 198 -12.53 16.68 1.31
CA GLU A 198 -13.57 16.72 0.30
C GLU A 198 -14.34 15.40 0.26
N GLY A 199 -15.67 15.49 0.17
CA GLY A 199 -16.52 14.32 0.17
C GLY A 199 -18.00 14.60 0.42
N LEU A 200 -18.78 13.52 0.35
CA LEU A 200 -20.22 13.53 0.62
C LEU A 200 -20.50 13.24 2.10
N LEU A 201 -21.24 14.12 2.78
CA LEU A 201 -21.64 13.94 4.17
C LEU A 201 -23.08 13.43 4.29
N GLU A 202 -23.24 12.21 4.77
CA GLU A 202 -24.55 11.58 5.00
C GLU A 202 -25.04 11.81 6.44
N ASN A 203 -26.35 12.03 6.61
CA ASN A 203 -27.02 12.23 7.91
C ASN A 203 -26.41 13.35 8.77
N PHE A 204 -26.06 14.49 8.15
CA PHE A 204 -25.57 15.65 8.89
C PHE A 204 -26.64 16.20 9.84
N ASP A 205 -26.32 16.23 11.13
CA ASP A 205 -27.20 16.74 12.20
C ASP A 205 -27.03 18.26 12.43
N GLY A 206 -26.19 18.93 11.64
CA GLY A 206 -25.84 20.34 11.79
C GLY A 206 -24.60 20.61 12.65
N PHE A 207 -23.98 19.57 13.23
CA PHE A 207 -22.85 19.74 14.15
C PHE A 207 -21.78 18.66 14.03
N THR A 208 -22.18 17.39 14.08
CA THR A 208 -21.33 16.22 14.07
C THR A 208 -20.97 15.83 12.64
N ILE A 209 -19.70 15.50 12.42
CA ILE A 209 -19.20 15.00 11.14
C ILE A 209 -18.55 13.64 11.43
N PRO A 210 -19.33 12.55 11.46
CA PRO A 210 -18.79 11.22 11.68
C PRO A 210 -17.83 10.85 10.54
N MET A 211 -16.67 10.30 10.90
CA MET A 211 -15.70 9.74 9.95
C MET A 211 -15.76 8.22 10.02
N PRO A 212 -16.67 7.56 9.28
CA PRO A 212 -16.83 6.12 9.34
C PRO A 212 -15.55 5.44 8.86
N ARG A 213 -15.18 4.34 9.53
CA ARG A 213 -14.08 3.50 9.06
C ARG A 213 -14.47 2.77 7.78
N ASP A 214 -13.47 2.46 6.98
CA ASP A 214 -13.60 1.55 5.85
C ASP A 214 -14.19 0.20 6.35
N PRO A 215 -15.28 -0.30 5.74
CA PRO A 215 -15.82 -1.62 6.02
C PRO A 215 -14.82 -2.76 5.76
N ALA A 216 -13.79 -2.53 4.94
CA ALA A 216 -12.69 -3.48 4.72
C ALA A 216 -11.66 -3.42 5.86
N GLY A 217 -12.07 -3.87 7.05
CA GLY A 217 -11.30 -3.70 8.28
C GLY A 217 -10.13 -4.67 8.50
N LEU A 218 -9.92 -5.67 7.63
CA LEU A 218 -8.81 -6.63 7.77
C LEU A 218 -7.46 -5.97 7.45
N ASP A 219 -6.49 -6.21 8.33
CA ASP A 219 -5.12 -5.78 8.21
C ASP A 219 -4.22 -7.02 8.04
N LEU A 220 -3.72 -7.23 6.82
CA LEU A 220 -2.89 -8.38 6.48
C LEU A 220 -1.61 -8.44 7.32
N ASN A 221 -1.08 -7.27 7.72
CA ASN A 221 0.09 -7.17 8.59
C ASN A 221 -0.23 -7.44 10.08
N ARG A 222 -1.48 -7.75 10.42
CA ARG A 222 -1.90 -8.22 11.74
C ARG A 222 -2.34 -9.69 11.71
N ASN A 223 -2.17 -10.34 10.56
CA ASN A 223 -2.73 -11.65 10.29
C ASN A 223 -1.70 -12.78 10.19
N PHE A 224 -0.42 -12.51 10.44
CA PHE A 224 0.60 -13.54 10.42
C PHE A 224 0.39 -14.56 11.55
N PRO A 225 0.57 -15.88 11.33
CA PRO A 225 0.40 -16.91 12.36
C PRO A 225 1.22 -16.66 13.61
N ALA A 226 2.43 -16.11 13.46
CA ALA A 226 3.25 -15.69 14.58
C ALA A 226 2.73 -14.37 15.16
N GLY A 227 2.32 -14.38 16.42
CA GLY A 227 1.84 -13.18 17.12
C GLY A 227 0.39 -12.80 16.80
N TRP A 228 -0.37 -13.66 16.12
CA TRP A 228 -1.80 -13.46 15.90
C TRP A 228 -2.60 -13.52 17.21
N GLY A 229 -3.65 -12.69 17.30
CA GLY A 229 -4.61 -12.73 18.39
C GLY A 229 -5.88 -11.94 18.06
N THR A 230 -7.01 -12.40 18.59
CA THR A 230 -8.35 -11.80 18.37
C THR A 230 -8.53 -10.43 19.03
N THR A 231 -7.62 -10.04 19.92
CA THR A 231 -7.62 -8.72 20.57
C THR A 231 -6.98 -7.63 19.71
N VAL A 232 -6.34 -8.00 18.60
CA VAL A 232 -5.67 -7.06 17.70
C VAL A 232 -6.65 -6.59 16.64
N LEU A 233 -6.91 -5.29 16.56
CA LEU A 233 -7.82 -4.75 15.56
C LEU A 233 -7.32 -5.07 14.14
N GLY A 234 -8.19 -5.68 13.33
CA GLY A 234 -7.90 -6.05 11.94
C GLY A 234 -7.22 -7.42 11.75
N SER A 235 -6.94 -8.17 12.83
CA SER A 235 -6.33 -9.51 12.72
C SER A 235 -7.28 -10.60 12.22
N GLY A 236 -8.57 -10.28 12.05
CA GLY A 236 -9.58 -11.24 11.60
C GLY A 236 -9.88 -12.34 12.61
N ASP A 237 -10.65 -13.32 12.14
CA ASP A 237 -11.16 -14.41 12.99
C ASP A 237 -10.15 -15.55 13.15
N HIS A 238 -9.22 -15.68 12.19
CA HIS A 238 -8.16 -16.69 12.15
C HIS A 238 -6.86 -16.11 11.56
N PRO A 239 -5.69 -16.71 11.84
CA PRO A 239 -4.47 -16.39 11.09
C PRO A 239 -4.65 -16.57 9.59
N MET A 240 -3.98 -15.72 8.81
CA MET A 240 -4.11 -15.59 7.36
C MET A 240 -5.55 -15.32 6.87
N SER A 241 -6.39 -14.62 7.65
CA SER A 241 -7.67 -14.12 7.14
C SER A 241 -7.42 -13.02 6.08
N GLU A 242 -7.65 -13.36 4.82
CA GLU A 242 -7.65 -12.44 3.67
C GLU A 242 -9.05 -12.02 3.25
#